data_AF-B7PD02-F1
#
_entry.id   AF-B7PD02-F1
#
_cell.length_a   1.000
_cell.length_b   1.000
_cell.length_c   1.000
_cell.angle_alpha   90.00
_cell.angle_beta   90.00
_cell.angle_gamma   90.00
#
_symmetry.space_group_name_H-M   'P 1'
#
loop_
_entity.id
_entity.type
_entity.pdbx_description
1 polymer ?
#
loop_
_entity_poly.entity_id
_entity_poly.type
_entity_poly.pdbx_seq_one_letter_code
_entity_poly.pdbx_strand_id
1 'polypeptide(L)'
;MSREAHFFADTTRNSVSCCKENDEGYVVGDPLAVLAVLVPDAVTSSYVARVSVELAGRFTRGQMVQAWKESQLPGVSRNVTIATKFSESALTEAFEKLLE
;
A
#
# COMPACT_ATOMS: atom_id res chain seq x y z
N MET A 1 -7.38 6.85 26.13
CA MET A 1 -6.53 6.63 24.96
C MET A 1 -5.12 6.35 25.45
N SER A 2 -4.47 5.35 24.87
CA SER A 2 -3.06 5.04 25.12
C SER A 2 -2.15 6.15 24.59
N ARG A 3 -0.86 6.10 24.94
CA ARG A 3 0.14 7.07 24.43
C ARG A 3 0.31 6.91 22.91
N GLU A 4 0.24 5.68 22.45
CA GLU A 4 0.34 5.23 21.07
C GLU A 4 -0.82 5.80 20.25
N ALA A 5 -2.05 5.73 20.79
CA ALA A 5 -3.22 6.33 20.17
C ALA A 5 -3.13 7.86 20.08
N HIS A 6 -2.59 8.53 21.10
CA HIS A 6 -2.34 9.97 21.06
C HIS A 6 -1.29 10.34 19.99
N PHE A 7 -0.17 9.62 19.96
CA PHE A 7 0.88 9.85 18.97
C PHE A 7 0.38 9.63 17.53
N PHE A 8 -0.37 8.54 17.30
CA PHE A 8 -0.94 8.24 16.01
C PHE A 8 -1.94 9.31 15.55
N ALA A 9 -2.83 9.76 16.44
CA ALA A 9 -3.77 10.84 16.14
C ALA A 9 -3.05 12.16 15.80
N ASP A 10 -1.98 12.51 16.53
CA ASP A 10 -1.26 13.76 16.31
C ASP A 10 -0.45 13.75 15.01
N THR A 11 0.17 12.61 14.67
CA THR A 11 0.94 12.48 13.42
C THR A 11 0.06 12.44 12.17
N THR A 12 -1.16 11.89 12.26
CA THR A 12 -2.06 11.72 11.12
C THR A 12 -3.00 12.90 10.88
N ARG A 13 -3.23 13.75 11.89
CA ARG A 13 -4.11 14.93 11.82
C ARG A 13 -3.82 15.84 10.63
N ASN A 14 -2.55 16.08 10.34
CA ASN A 14 -2.14 16.95 9.23
C ASN A 14 -2.43 16.30 7.87
N SER A 15 -2.21 15.00 7.72
CA SER A 15 -2.52 14.24 6.50
C SER A 15 -4.02 14.20 6.21
N VAL A 16 -4.83 13.98 7.25
CA VAL A 16 -6.30 14.06 7.15
C VAL A 16 -6.74 15.45 6.70
N SER A 17 -6.10 16.52 7.19
CA SER A 17 -6.45 17.89 6.82
C SER A 17 -6.07 18.28 5.38
N CYS A 18 -4.96 17.73 4.85
CA CYS A 18 -4.41 18.05 3.54
C CYS A 18 -5.19 17.41 2.38
N CYS A 19 -5.88 16.30 2.63
CA CYS A 19 -6.58 15.51 1.60
C CYS A 19 -8.10 15.73 1.59
N LYS A 20 -8.59 16.74 2.33
CA LYS A 20 -10.03 17.06 2.52
C LYS A 20 -10.79 17.49 1.28
N GLU A 21 -10.15 17.62 0.12
CA GLU A 21 -10.87 18.16 -1.04
C GLU A 21 -11.97 17.24 -1.57
N ASN A 22 -11.99 15.91 -1.27
CA ASN A 22 -13.14 15.04 -1.60
C ASN A 22 -13.27 13.71 -0.81
N ASP A 23 -12.36 13.33 0.10
CA ASP A 23 -12.45 12.05 0.83
C ASP A 23 -12.34 12.23 2.36
N GLU A 24 -13.22 11.55 3.11
CA GLU A 24 -13.11 11.43 4.57
C GLU A 24 -12.04 10.38 4.93
N GLY A 25 -10.75 10.75 4.87
CA GLY A 25 -9.68 9.82 5.24
C GLY A 25 -8.25 10.28 4.95
N TYR A 26 -7.31 9.35 5.12
CA TYR A 26 -5.92 9.51 4.72
C TYR A 26 -5.33 8.15 4.32
N VAL A 27 -4.25 8.17 3.52
CA VAL A 27 -3.61 6.95 2.99
C VAL A 27 -2.66 6.35 4.03
N VAL A 28 -2.78 5.04 4.27
CA VAL A 28 -1.97 4.25 5.23
C VAL A 28 -1.06 3.23 4.54
N GLY A 29 -0.29 3.67 3.53
CA GLY A 29 0.55 2.78 2.72
C GLY A 29 1.54 1.92 3.52
N ASP A 30 2.33 2.53 4.41
CA ASP A 30 3.33 1.81 5.20
C ASP A 30 2.70 0.82 6.20
N PRO A 31 1.64 1.20 6.96
CA PRO A 31 0.89 0.23 7.76
C PRO A 31 0.36 -0.96 6.96
N LEU A 32 -0.15 -0.75 5.74
CA LEU A 32 -0.62 -1.84 4.88
C LEU A 32 0.53 -2.78 4.48
N ALA A 33 1.71 -2.24 4.19
CA ALA A 33 2.89 -3.04 3.87
C ALA A 33 3.33 -3.91 5.06
N VAL A 34 3.27 -3.36 6.29
CA VAL A 34 3.56 -4.13 7.52
C VAL A 34 2.49 -5.21 7.74
N LEU A 35 1.21 -4.87 7.58
CA LEU A 35 0.13 -5.84 7.74
C LEU A 35 0.23 -6.99 6.76
N ALA A 36 0.57 -6.74 5.50
CA ALA A 36 0.75 -7.78 4.49
C ALA A 36 1.82 -8.82 4.86
N VAL A 37 2.78 -8.45 5.72
CA VAL A 37 3.82 -9.36 6.21
C VAL A 37 3.39 -10.09 7.49
N LEU A 38 2.80 -9.37 8.45
CA LEU A 38 2.44 -9.92 9.76
C LEU A 38 1.16 -10.76 9.72
N VAL A 39 0.21 -10.40 8.86
CA VAL A 39 -1.08 -11.08 8.69
C VAL A 39 -1.32 -11.29 7.18
N PRO A 40 -0.63 -12.27 6.54
CA PRO A 40 -0.71 -12.45 5.09
C PRO A 40 -2.13 -12.65 4.56
N ASP A 41 -2.99 -13.30 5.36
CA ASP A 41 -4.40 -13.54 5.02
C ASP A 41 -5.25 -12.25 4.99
N ALA A 42 -4.70 -11.13 5.49
CA ALA A 42 -5.31 -9.82 5.30
C ALA A 42 -5.28 -9.37 3.83
N VAL A 43 -4.40 -9.93 2.99
CA VAL A 43 -4.39 -9.67 1.54
C VAL A 43 -5.42 -10.57 0.86
N THR A 44 -6.63 -10.05 0.63
CA THR A 44 -7.75 -10.82 0.09
C THR A 44 -7.70 -10.97 -1.44
N SER A 45 -6.91 -10.14 -2.12
CA SER A 45 -6.69 -10.25 -3.56
C SER A 45 -5.27 -9.83 -3.92
N SER A 46 -4.63 -10.62 -4.77
CA SER A 46 -3.33 -10.34 -5.33
C SER A 46 -3.19 -10.97 -6.71
N TYR A 47 -2.17 -10.54 -7.46
CA TYR A 47 -1.75 -11.21 -8.68
C TYR A 47 -0.23 -11.17 -8.82
N VAL A 48 0.30 -12.08 -9.62
CA VAL A 48 1.73 -12.16 -9.90
C VAL A 48 2.03 -11.50 -11.24
N ALA A 49 3.01 -10.62 -11.28
CA ALA A 49 3.42 -9.95 -12.51
C ALA A 49 4.94 -9.71 -12.54
N ARG A 50 5.49 -9.55 -13.75
CA ARG A 50 6.83 -8.99 -13.94
C ARG A 50 6.69 -7.47 -13.99
N VAL A 51 7.47 -6.79 -13.16
CA VAL A 51 7.42 -5.32 -13.04
C VAL A 51 8.77 -4.69 -13.29
N SER A 52 8.75 -3.43 -13.76
CA SER A 52 9.91 -2.56 -13.86
C SER A 52 9.51 -1.14 -13.46
N VAL A 53 10.50 -0.25 -13.34
CA VAL A 53 10.28 1.18 -13.10
C VAL A 53 10.86 1.97 -14.27
N GLU A 54 10.11 2.95 -14.77
CA GLU A 54 10.58 3.86 -15.82
C GLU A 54 11.61 4.86 -15.25
N LEU A 55 12.77 4.96 -15.87
CA LEU A 55 13.90 5.77 -15.36
C LEU A 55 14.29 6.95 -16.27
N ALA A 56 13.91 6.93 -17.54
CA ALA A 56 14.38 7.84 -18.58
C ALA A 56 13.28 8.80 -19.09
N GLY A 57 12.03 8.35 -19.16
CA GLY A 57 10.92 9.11 -19.70
C GLY A 57 10.65 10.41 -18.91
N ARG A 58 10.52 11.55 -19.58
CA ARG A 58 10.29 12.84 -18.90
C ARG A 58 8.97 12.91 -18.12
N PHE A 59 7.92 12.26 -18.63
CA PHE A 59 6.57 12.36 -18.09
C PHE A 59 6.14 11.16 -17.25
N THR A 60 6.85 10.04 -17.36
CA THR A 60 6.50 8.75 -16.73
C THR A 60 7.59 8.23 -15.82
N ARG A 61 8.68 8.98 -15.59
CA ARG A 61 9.74 8.59 -14.66
C ARG A 61 9.17 8.30 -13.28
N GLY A 62 9.54 7.16 -12.73
CA GLY A 62 9.06 6.65 -11.44
C GLY A 62 7.78 5.81 -11.53
N GLN A 63 7.14 5.73 -12.70
CA GLN A 63 5.97 4.87 -12.86
C GLN A 63 6.37 3.38 -12.82
N MET A 64 5.63 2.59 -12.04
CA MET A 64 5.67 1.14 -12.10
C MET A 64 4.99 0.67 -13.39
N VAL A 65 5.71 -0.11 -14.20
CA VAL A 65 5.19 -0.75 -15.41
C VAL A 65 5.16 -2.26 -15.23
N GLN A 66 4.11 -2.91 -15.72
CA GLN A 66 3.94 -4.35 -15.61
C GLN A 66 3.76 -5.04 -16.96
N ALA A 67 4.29 -6.24 -17.09
CA ALA A 67 4.11 -7.08 -18.26
C ALA A 67 2.79 -7.88 -18.16
N TRP A 68 1.94 -7.71 -19.16
CA TRP A 68 0.72 -8.50 -19.37
C TRP A 68 0.95 -9.71 -20.30
N LYS A 69 2.03 -9.67 -21.09
CA LYS A 69 2.44 -10.72 -22.02
C LYS A 69 3.92 -11.04 -21.85
N GLU A 70 4.34 -12.24 -22.26
CA GLU A 70 5.75 -12.65 -22.20
C GLU A 70 6.68 -11.72 -23.00
N SER A 71 6.21 -11.23 -24.16
CA SER A 71 6.98 -10.31 -25.01
C SER A 71 7.23 -8.92 -24.40
N GLN A 72 6.54 -8.57 -23.31
CA GLN A 72 6.75 -7.32 -22.60
C GLN A 72 7.84 -7.49 -21.53
N LEU A 73 8.63 -6.43 -21.30
CA LEU A 73 9.75 -6.45 -20.34
C LEU A 73 10.68 -7.68 -20.51
N PRO A 74 11.23 -7.95 -21.70
CA PRO A 74 11.98 -9.20 -21.97
C PRO A 74 13.24 -9.36 -21.12
N GLY A 75 13.81 -8.26 -20.60
CA GLY A 75 14.96 -8.27 -19.69
C GLY A 75 14.60 -8.49 -18.21
N VAL A 76 13.31 -8.57 -17.86
CA VAL A 76 12.86 -8.80 -16.50
C VAL A 76 12.43 -10.26 -16.38
N SER A 77 13.14 -11.02 -15.54
CA SER A 77 12.86 -12.44 -15.27
C SER A 77 12.20 -12.70 -13.92
N ARG A 78 12.22 -11.72 -13.00
CA ARG A 78 11.64 -11.87 -11.66
C ARG A 78 10.17 -11.47 -11.66
N ASN A 79 9.38 -12.31 -11.02
CA ASN A 79 7.98 -12.04 -10.70
C ASN A 79 7.87 -11.40 -9.31
N VAL A 80 6.86 -10.57 -9.12
CA VAL A 80 6.45 -10.02 -7.82
C VAL A 80 4.96 -10.26 -7.61
N THR A 81 4.56 -10.40 -6.36
CA THR A 81 3.15 -10.44 -5.97
C THR A 81 2.69 -9.01 -5.70
N ILE A 82 1.63 -8.58 -6.39
CA ILE A 82 1.01 -7.26 -6.23
C ILE A 82 -0.29 -7.45 -5.47
N ALA A 83 -0.36 -6.93 -4.24
CA ALA A 83 -1.59 -6.87 -3.47
C ALA A 83 -2.53 -5.82 -4.08
N THR A 84 -3.81 -6.17 -4.25
CA THR A 84 -4.82 -5.28 -4.83
C THR A 84 -5.98 -5.01 -3.88
N LYS A 85 -6.22 -5.90 -2.90
CA LYS A 85 -7.25 -5.72 -1.87
C LYS A 85 -6.77 -6.25 -0.54
N PHE A 86 -7.19 -5.55 0.51
CA PHE A 86 -7.03 -5.95 1.89
C PHE A 86 -8.40 -6.21 2.53
N SER A 87 -8.44 -7.03 3.57
CA SER A 87 -9.62 -7.24 4.41
C SER A 87 -9.80 -6.03 5.33
N GLU A 88 -10.96 -5.37 5.23
CA GLU A 88 -11.32 -4.26 6.13
C GLU A 88 -11.38 -4.71 7.59
N SER A 89 -11.90 -5.92 7.87
CA SER A 89 -11.97 -6.42 9.24
C SER A 89 -10.60 -6.69 9.83
N ALA A 90 -9.68 -7.27 9.04
CA ALA A 90 -8.31 -7.52 9.48
C ALA A 90 -7.53 -6.21 9.71
N LEU A 91 -7.84 -5.17 8.91
CA LEU A 91 -7.29 -3.84 9.11
C LEU A 91 -7.77 -3.24 10.42
N THR A 92 -9.08 -3.20 10.65
CA THR A 92 -9.66 -2.66 11.88
C THR A 92 -9.09 -3.36 13.11
N GLU A 93 -9.07 -4.69 13.12
CA GLU A 93 -8.52 -5.46 14.25
C GLU A 93 -7.03 -5.17 14.48
N ALA A 94 -6.24 -5.06 13.42
CA ALA A 94 -4.81 -4.76 13.53
C ALA A 94 -4.55 -3.35 14.07
N PHE A 95 -5.32 -2.36 13.62
CA PHE A 95 -5.22 -1.00 14.12
C PHE A 95 -5.73 -0.86 15.55
N GLU A 96 -6.82 -1.53 15.92
CA GLU A 96 -7.32 -1.55 17.30
C GLU A 96 -6.26 -2.10 18.25
N LYS A 97 -5.67 -3.27 17.94
CA LYS A 97 -4.58 -3.86 18.75
C LYS A 97 -3.33 -2.98 18.86
N LEU A 98 -3.04 -2.16 17.84
CA LEU A 98 -1.88 -1.27 17.84
C LEU A 98 -2.13 0.00 18.66
N LEU A 99 -3.39 0.36 18.87
CA LEU A 99 -3.82 1.59 19.54
C LEU A 99 -4.40 1.35 20.95
N GLU A 100 -4.61 0.10 21.36
CA GLU A 100 -4.84 -0.31 22.76
C GLU A 100 -3.64 -0.01 23.67
#